data_AF-H1DJY1-F1
#
_entry.id   AF-H1DJY1-F1
#
_cell.length_a   1.000
_cell.length_b   1.000
_cell.length_c   1.000
_cell.angle_alpha   90.00
_cell.angle_beta   90.00
_cell.angle_gamma   90.00
#
_symmetry.space_group_name_H-M   'P 1'
#
loop_
_entity.id
_entity.type
_entity.pdbx_description
1 polymer ?
#
loop_
_entity_poly.entity_id
_entity_poly.type
_entity_poly.pdbx_seq_one_letter_code
_entity_poly.pdbx_strand_id
1 'polypeptide(L)' 'MLRRAWMLYYDGLRNMPRWARILCIIIVCKLLIMFLVLKLCFMPNYLNTHYTTDEEKSNHVLNELITKP' A
#
# COMPACT_ATOMS: atom_id res chain seq x y z
N MET A 1 -25.51 -11.18 -10.01
CA MET A 1 -25.65 -10.80 -8.58
C MET A 1 -24.66 -9.70 -8.15
N LEU A 2 -23.38 -9.77 -8.52
CA LEU A 2 -22.37 -8.75 -8.17
C LEU A 2 -22.76 -7.31 -8.54
N ARG A 3 -23.42 -7.08 -9.68
CA ARG A 3 -23.84 -5.75 -10.13
C ARG A 3 -24.79 -5.05 -9.15
N ARG A 4 -25.67 -5.81 -8.48
CA ARG A 4 -26.61 -5.28 -7.47
C ARG A 4 -25.91 -4.96 -6.16
N ALA A 5 -24.99 -5.83 -5.73
CA ALA A 5 -24.17 -5.58 -4.55
C ALA A 5 -23.29 -4.34 -4.70
N TRP A 6 -22.68 -4.16 -5.88
CA TRP A 6 -21.91 -2.95 -6.21
C TRP A 6 -22.77 -1.69 -6.16
N MET A 7 -23.97 -1.73 -6.73
CA MET A 7 -24.89 -0.59 -6.77
C MET A 7 -25.36 -0.20 -5.36
N LEU A 8 -25.61 -1.18 -4.48
CA LEU A 8 -25.93 -0.95 -3.07
C LEU A 8 -24.81 -0.22 -2.32
N TYR A 9 -23.55 -0.64 -2.53
CA TYR A 9 -22.40 0.00 -1.89
C TYR A 9 -22.17 1.42 -2.43
N TYR A 10 -22.31 1.60 -3.75
CA TYR A 10 -22.18 2.89 -4.42
C TYR A 10 -23.27 3.87 -3.99
N ASP A 11 -24.53 3.45 -3.96
CA ASP A 11 -25.65 4.28 -3.51
C ASP A 11 -25.53 4.63 -2.03
N GLY A 12 -25.10 3.69 -1.19
CA GLY A 12 -24.82 3.93 0.24
C GLY A 12 -23.75 5.00 0.46
N LEU A 13 -22.66 4.96 -0.31
CA LEU A 13 -21.60 5.99 -0.25
C LEU A 13 -22.09 7.34 -0.80
N ARG A 14 -22.92 7.33 -1.85
CA ARG A 14 -23.42 8.55 -2.50
C ARG A 14 -24.42 9.32 -1.64
N ASN A 15 -25.33 8.59 -0.97
CA ASN A 15 -26.32 9.16 -0.04
C ASN A 15 -25.75 9.46 1.36
N MET A 16 -24.44 9.35 1.57
CA MET A 16 -23.84 9.71 2.85
C MET A 16 -24.05 11.20 3.20
N PRO A 17 -24.33 11.51 4.47
CA PRO A 17 -24.32 12.88 4.97
C PRO A 17 -22.94 13.51 4.80
N ARG A 18 -22.91 14.85 4.69
CA ARG A 18 -21.71 15.62 4.32
C ARG A 18 -20.52 15.34 5.25
N TRP A 19 -20.77 15.16 6.56
CA TRP A 19 -19.76 14.78 7.55
C TRP A 19 -19.15 13.39 7.29
N ALA A 20 -19.94 12.41 6.85
CA ALA A 20 -19.49 11.03 6.69
C ALA A 20 -18.60 10.89 5.46
N ARG A 21 -18.90 11.65 4.40
CA ARG A 21 -18.04 11.77 3.22
C ARG A 21 -16.68 12.36 3.57
N ILE A 22 -16.67 13.43 4.38
CA ILE A 22 -15.42 14.05 4.87
C ILE A 22 -14.62 13.05 5.71
N LEU A 23 -15.28 12.34 6.63
CA LEU A 23 -14.62 11.34 7.47
C LEU A 23 -14.01 10.20 6.63
N CYS A 24 -14.73 9.73 5.61
CA CYS A 24 -14.26 8.70 4.69
C CYS A 24 -12.99 9.16 3.94
N ILE A 25 -12.99 10.40 3.44
CA ILE A 25 -11.80 11.01 2.80
C ILE A 25 -10.63 11.09 3.80
N ILE A 26 -10.88 11.51 5.05
CA ILE A 26 -9.85 11.59 6.09
C ILE A 26 -9.25 10.20 6.38
N ILE A 27 -10.08 9.17 6.49
CA ILE A 27 -9.62 7.79 6.75
C ILE A 27 -8.78 7.29 5.58
N VAL A 28 -9.25 7.46 4.34
CA VAL A 28 -8.49 7.07 3.13
C VAL A 28 -7.16 7.82 3.07
N CYS A 29 -7.16 9.13 3.33
CA CYS A 29 -5.95 9.95 3.36
C CYS A 29 -4.98 9.47 4.45
N LYS A 30 -5.48 9.20 5.66
CA LYS A 30 -4.68 8.67 6.77
C LYS A 30 -4.07 7.30 6.45
N LEU A 31 -4.83 6.42 5.81
CA LEU A 31 -4.33 5.12 5.37
C LEU A 31 -3.22 5.27 4.31
N LEU A 32 -3.39 6.19 3.35
CA LEU A 32 -2.34 6.49 2.36
C LEU A 32 -1.07 7.05 3.01
N ILE A 33 -1.21 8.00 3.94
CA ILE A 33 -0.09 8.60 4.66
C ILE A 33 0.62 7.53 5.50
N MET A 34 -0.13 6.72 6.25
CA MET A 34 0.44 5.65 7.06
C MET A 34 1.15 4.60 6.19
N PHE A 35 0.57 4.25 5.05
CA PHE A 35 1.21 3.35 4.08
C PHE A 35 2.52 3.93 3.54
N LEU A 36 2.55 5.21 3.20
CA LEU A 36 3.75 5.88 2.71
C LEU A 36 4.85 5.94 3.78
N VAL A 37 4.49 6.27 5.02
CA VAL A 37 5.43 6.28 6.16
C VAL A 37 5.97 4.89 6.43
N LEU A 38 5.11 3.86 6.50
CA LEU A 38 5.55 2.48 6.68
C LEU A 38 6.45 2.04 5.53
N LYS A 39 6.12 2.38 4.28
CA LYS A 39 6.97 2.08 3.12
C LYS A 39 8.34 2.75 3.23
N LEU A 40 8.39 4.03 3.60
CA LEU A 40 9.66 4.76 3.72
C LEU A 40 10.51 4.28 4.92
N CYS A 41 9.88 3.96 6.05
CA CYS A 41 10.57 3.50 7.26
C CYS A 41 10.99 2.02 7.20
N PHE A 42 10.13 1.13 6.72
CA PHE A 42 10.40 -0.32 6.68
C PHE A 42 11.07 -0.78 5.39
N MET A 43 10.98 0.00 4.31
CA MET A 43 11.53 -0.36 3.00
C MET A 43 12.37 0.79 2.42
N PRO A 44 13.46 1.20 3.11
CA PRO A 44 14.42 2.12 2.52
C PRO A 44 15.00 1.51 1.24
N ASN A 45 15.48 2.36 0.33
CA ASN A 45 15.97 1.98 -1.00
C ASN A 45 17.36 1.27 -0.94
N TYR A 46 17.51 0.32 -0.02
CA TYR A 46 18.74 -0.38 0.35
C TYR A 46 19.41 -1.02 -0.86
N LEU A 47 18.63 -1.75 -1.67
CA LEU A 47 19.13 -2.47 -2.84
C LEU A 47 19.65 -1.55 -3.95
N ASN A 48 19.12 -0.33 -4.08
CA ASN A 48 19.57 0.61 -5.11
C ASN A 48 20.77 1.47 -4.67
N THR A 49 21.10 1.47 -3.38
CA THR A 49 22.23 2.28 -2.86
C THR A 49 23.56 1.51 -2.92
N HIS A 50 23.51 0.17 -2.87
CA HIS A 50 24.71 -0.68 -2.79
C HIS A 50 24.99 -1.50 -4.06
N TYR A 51 24.06 -1.58 -5.01
CA TYR A 51 24.19 -2.42 -6.20
C TYR A 51 23.78 -1.67 -7.46
N THR A 52 24.65 -1.71 -8.47
CA THR A 52 24.46 -1.03 -9.76
C THR A 52 23.68 -1.87 -10.76
N THR A 53 23.79 -3.20 -10.65
CA THR A 53 23.27 -4.17 -11.63
C THR A 53 22.13 -4.98 -11.01
N ASP A 54 21.05 -5.18 -11.76
CA ASP A 54 19.85 -5.87 -11.24
C ASP A 54 20.11 -7.37 -10.96
N GLU A 55 21.08 -7.98 -11.64
CA GLU A 55 21.55 -9.35 -11.36
C GLU A 55 22.20 -9.46 -9.96
N GLU A 56 23.02 -8.49 -9.55
CA GLU A 56 23.69 -8.50 -8.24
C GLU A 56 22.69 -8.28 -7.11
N LYS A 57 21.69 -7.41 -7.32
CA LYS A 57 20.58 -7.20 -6.36
C LYS A 57 19.82 -8.49 -6.12
N SER A 58 19.47 -9.20 -7.20
CA SER A 58 18.69 -10.44 -7.13
C SER A 58 19.47 -11.54 -6.40
N ASN A 59 20.75 -11.71 -6.72
CA ASN A 59 21.62 -12.70 -6.09
C ASN A 59 21.85 -12.42 -4.59
N HIS A 60 21.95 -11.15 -4.18
CA HIS A 60 22.08 -10.81 -2.75
C HIS A 60 20.81 -11.15 -1.96
N VAL A 61 19.63 -10.82 -2.51
CA VAL A 61 18.33 -11.15 -1.88
C VAL A 61 18.13 -12.65 -1.79
N LEU A 62 18.45 -13.41 -2.85
CA LEU A 62 18.40 -14.87 -2.85
C LEU A 62 19.28 -15.47 -1.75
N ASN A 63 20.53 -15.03 -1.64
CA ASN A 63 21.44 -15.54 -0.61
C ASN A 63 20.95 -15.22 0.81
N GLU A 64 20.43 -14.02 1.08
CA GLU A 64 19.86 -13.70 2.40
C GLU A 64 18.62 -14.54 2.73
N LEU A 65 17.75 -14.84 1.74
CA LEU A 65 16.56 -15.68 1.94
C LEU A 65 16.88 -17.16 2.17
N ILE A 66 17.99 -17.66 1.61
CA ILE A 66 18.38 -19.07 1.71
C ILE A 66 19.29 -19.31 2.93
N THR A 67 20.10 -18.32 3.32
CA THR A 67 21.15 -18.48 4.34
C THR A 67 20.70 -18.09 5.75
N LYS A 68 19.68 -17.25 5.88
CA LYS A 68 19.14 -16.83 7.19
C LYS A 68 17.93 -17.71 7.56
N PRO A 69 17.94 -18.38 8.72
CA PRO A 69 16.84 -19.24 9.15
C PRO A 69 15.55 -18.47 9.44
#